data_AF-A0AAE4YPB1-F1
#
_entry.id   AF-A0AAE4YPB1-F1
#
_cell.length_a   1.000
_cell.length_b   1.000
_cell.length_c   1.000
_cell.angle_alpha   90.00
_cell.angle_beta   90.00
_cell.angle_gamma   90.00
#
_symmetry.space_group_name_H-M   'P 1'
#
loop_
_entity.id
_entity.type
_entity.pdbx_description
1 polymer ?
#
loop_
_entity_poly.entity_id
_entity_poly.type
_entity_poly.pdbx_seq_one_letter_code
_entity_poly.pdbx_strand_id
1 'polypeptide(L)'
;MSQATTFSVPTTGPASPSLMAARMDDSLRALLSGNSGASRPAYAVAGTVWVSTATAGQLKLYLYDGADDILLMTVDTATNVVTLSGLGAAINAATAKTAPVGADKLGIWDSAAGDTKSLTLTVLSTFLAPLLGPDFVQGGIVLPNGSTPLTHLDIAAFSVKALSKFTSTASSLTKNINGTWVAGNGGGLDAGTKAANATYFVYALRKQSDGSGEVVLSTSATVGGVNLSLLSGYDVLAPIGVALTDAGSNIREFIMDAGDEYTFTTPIREVTSAAISTTSALLALTVPNGVKVKAKLRLMFTSGATTNSALVHDPAKGTLVAGGNDSGGNVGTIQVASGYAVGGGDVRTNTSKQVRYVAGASGNFWVWNDGFYFPCKRIG
;
A
#
# COMPACT_ATOMS: atom_id res chain seq x y z
N MET A 1 -7.02 -66.07 11.12
CA MET A 1 -5.95 -67.08 11.01
C MET A 1 -4.90 -66.77 12.06
N SER A 2 -4.29 -67.77 12.69
CA SER A 2 -3.14 -67.53 13.57
C SER A 2 -1.94 -67.05 12.74
N GLN A 3 -1.19 -66.07 13.27
CA GLN A 3 0.01 -65.52 12.63
C GLN A 3 1.10 -66.60 12.53
N ALA A 4 1.77 -66.66 11.38
CA ALA A 4 2.89 -67.57 11.21
C ALA A 4 4.06 -67.18 12.14
N THR A 5 4.76 -68.17 12.67
CA THR A 5 5.81 -67.96 13.68
C THR A 5 7.22 -68.12 13.13
N THR A 6 7.39 -68.78 11.98
CA THR A 6 8.69 -69.03 11.38
C THR A 6 8.58 -69.13 9.86
N PHE A 7 9.49 -68.47 9.15
CA PHE A 7 9.63 -68.56 7.70
C PHE A 7 10.99 -69.20 7.35
N SER A 8 11.09 -70.53 7.50
CA SER A 8 12.32 -71.28 7.28
C SER A 8 12.07 -72.78 7.27
N VAL A 9 13.07 -73.56 6.86
CA VAL A 9 13.14 -75.02 7.00
C VAL A 9 13.95 -75.41 8.24
N PRO A 10 13.83 -76.65 8.76
CA PRO A 10 14.71 -77.12 9.84
C PRO A 10 16.19 -77.03 9.43
N THR A 11 17.01 -76.36 10.24
CA THR A 11 18.44 -76.10 9.96
C THR A 11 19.39 -77.06 10.70
N THR A 12 18.86 -77.91 11.58
CA THR A 12 19.60 -78.95 12.31
C THR A 12 18.96 -80.31 12.05
N GLY A 13 19.79 -81.32 11.77
CA GLY A 13 19.36 -82.67 11.39
C GLY A 13 19.77 -83.75 12.38
N PRO A 14 19.10 -84.92 12.35
CA PRO A 14 17.97 -85.27 11.47
C PRO A 14 16.62 -84.73 11.99
N ALA A 15 15.85 -84.05 11.13
CA ALA A 15 14.51 -83.56 11.45
C ALA A 15 13.44 -84.58 11.02
N SER A 16 12.36 -84.73 11.79
CA SER A 16 11.25 -85.62 11.43
C SER A 16 10.48 -85.09 10.22
N PRO A 17 9.88 -85.96 9.38
CA PRO A 17 8.98 -85.52 8.31
C PRO A 17 7.83 -84.62 8.80
N SER A 18 7.32 -84.88 10.01
CA SER A 18 6.28 -84.07 10.63
C SER A 18 6.73 -82.64 10.95
N LEU A 19 7.97 -82.46 11.41
CA LEU A 19 8.54 -81.15 11.71
C LEU A 19 8.77 -80.36 10.42
N MET A 20 9.25 -81.02 9.36
CA MET A 20 9.42 -80.40 8.05
C MET A 20 8.07 -79.93 7.48
N ALA A 21 7.05 -80.79 7.50
CA ALA A 21 5.71 -80.45 7.04
C ALA A 21 5.12 -79.24 7.80
N ALA A 22 5.28 -79.19 9.12
CA ALA A 22 4.81 -78.07 9.93
C ALA A 22 5.53 -76.75 9.58
N ARG A 23 6.83 -76.77 9.31
CA ARG A 23 7.62 -75.59 8.88
C ARG A 23 7.22 -75.09 7.48
N MET A 24 6.97 -76.03 6.57
CA MET A 24 6.47 -75.71 5.24
C MET A 24 5.09 -75.07 5.30
N ASP A 25 4.17 -75.62 6.10
CA ASP A 25 2.84 -75.06 6.29
C ASP A 25 2.89 -73.63 6.86
N ASP A 26 3.73 -73.39 7.87
CA ASP A 26 3.87 -72.06 8.50
C ASP A 26 4.42 -71.01 7.49
N SER A 27 5.41 -71.40 6.68
CA SER A 27 5.97 -70.53 5.63
C SER A 27 4.97 -70.24 4.51
N LEU A 28 4.20 -71.25 4.09
CA LEU A 28 3.15 -71.07 3.08
C LEU A 28 2.01 -70.20 3.60
N ARG A 29 1.66 -70.31 4.88
CA ARG A 29 0.65 -69.46 5.53
C ARG A 29 1.12 -68.01 5.66
N ALA A 30 2.39 -67.78 5.99
CA ALA A 30 2.98 -66.44 5.97
C ALA A 30 2.84 -65.80 4.58
N LEU A 31 3.20 -66.54 3.52
CA LEU A 31 3.11 -66.04 2.14
C LEU A 31 1.67 -65.77 1.71
N LEU A 32 0.76 -66.72 1.96
CA LEU A 32 -0.66 -66.59 1.60
C LEU A 32 -1.33 -65.38 2.28
N SER A 33 -0.91 -65.06 3.49
CA SER A 33 -1.48 -63.97 4.27
C SER A 33 -0.73 -62.64 4.12
N GLY A 34 0.32 -62.58 3.27
CA GLY A 34 1.13 -61.36 3.11
C GLY A 34 1.87 -60.95 4.39
N ASN A 35 2.40 -61.92 5.14
CA ASN A 35 3.06 -61.72 6.43
C ASN A 35 2.15 -61.05 7.48
N SER A 36 0.84 -61.32 7.47
CA SER A 36 -0.10 -60.58 8.30
C SER A 36 -0.11 -60.99 9.79
N GLY A 37 -0.46 -60.05 10.66
CA GLY A 37 -0.71 -60.32 12.09
C GLY A 37 -1.02 -59.08 12.92
N ALA A 38 -1.35 -59.29 14.20
CA ALA A 38 -1.62 -58.19 15.13
C ALA A 38 -0.34 -57.42 15.54
N SER A 39 0.83 -58.04 15.38
CA SER A 39 2.15 -57.44 15.54
C SER A 39 3.06 -57.86 14.39
N ARG A 40 4.21 -57.20 14.22
CA ARG A 40 5.21 -57.59 13.21
C ARG A 40 5.59 -59.07 13.37
N PRO A 41 5.64 -59.88 12.30
CA PRO A 41 6.11 -61.25 12.39
C PRO A 41 7.55 -61.33 12.91
N ALA A 42 7.82 -62.28 13.82
CA ALA A 42 9.13 -62.39 14.48
C ALA A 42 10.28 -62.74 13.53
N TYR A 43 9.99 -63.34 12.38
CA TYR A 43 10.96 -63.67 11.34
C TYR A 43 11.21 -62.52 10.34
N ALA A 44 10.55 -61.37 10.50
CA ALA A 44 10.71 -60.25 9.58
C ALA A 44 12.16 -59.73 9.62
N VAL A 45 12.73 -59.55 8.43
CA VAL A 45 14.05 -58.92 8.23
C VAL A 45 13.88 -57.57 7.55
N ALA A 46 14.91 -56.71 7.58
CA ALA A 46 14.88 -55.44 6.86
C ALA A 46 14.46 -55.62 5.40
N GLY A 47 13.53 -54.78 4.92
CA GLY A 47 12.87 -54.89 3.62
C GLY A 47 11.60 -55.74 3.60
N THR A 48 11.22 -56.38 4.72
CA THR A 48 9.97 -57.15 4.79
C THR A 48 8.76 -56.22 4.75
N VAL A 49 7.88 -56.45 3.79
CA VAL A 49 6.54 -55.84 3.77
C VAL A 49 5.56 -56.76 4.49
N TRP A 50 4.82 -56.21 5.45
CA TRP A 50 3.87 -56.97 6.27
C TRP A 50 2.56 -56.20 6.49
N VAL A 51 1.47 -56.95 6.73
CA VAL A 51 0.12 -56.39 6.91
C VAL A 51 -0.29 -56.47 8.37
N SER A 52 -0.47 -55.32 9.02
CA SER A 52 -1.04 -55.28 10.36
C SER A 52 -2.55 -55.44 10.32
N THR A 53 -3.05 -56.37 11.12
CA THR A 53 -4.47 -56.63 11.38
C THR A 53 -4.86 -56.24 12.81
N ALA A 54 -4.04 -55.41 13.48
CA ALA A 54 -4.23 -55.03 14.89
C ALA A 54 -5.53 -54.25 15.13
N THR A 55 -6.03 -53.58 14.09
CA THR A 55 -7.26 -52.76 14.14
C THR A 55 -8.35 -53.45 13.33
N ALA A 56 -9.48 -53.77 13.97
CA ALA A 56 -10.61 -54.35 13.27
C ALA A 56 -11.11 -53.43 12.15
N GLY A 57 -11.40 -53.99 10.98
CA GLY A 57 -11.85 -53.24 9.80
C GLY A 57 -10.75 -52.52 9.02
N GLN A 58 -9.50 -52.50 9.50
CA GLN A 58 -8.38 -51.85 8.81
C GLN A 58 -7.21 -52.79 8.60
N LEU A 59 -6.62 -52.74 7.41
CA LEU A 59 -5.36 -53.39 7.08
C LEU A 59 -4.29 -52.31 6.88
N LYS A 60 -3.22 -52.33 7.68
CA LYS A 60 -2.13 -51.37 7.56
C LYS A 60 -0.91 -52.04 6.97
N LEU A 61 -0.45 -51.57 5.82
CA LEU A 61 0.75 -52.09 5.16
C LEU A 61 1.98 -51.37 5.71
N TYR A 62 2.93 -52.14 6.22
CA TYR A 62 4.19 -51.65 6.77
C TYR A 62 5.38 -52.18 5.99
N LEU A 63 6.45 -51.39 5.91
CA LEU A 63 7.79 -51.80 5.52
C LEU A 63 8.69 -51.78 6.76
N TYR A 64 9.25 -52.93 7.13
CA TYR A 64 10.23 -53.00 8.20
C TYR A 64 11.62 -52.64 7.67
N ASP A 65 12.26 -51.60 8.19
CA ASP A 65 13.57 -51.11 7.71
C ASP A 65 14.79 -51.75 8.41
N GLY A 66 14.54 -52.62 9.39
CA GLY A 66 15.56 -53.21 10.25
C GLY A 66 15.58 -52.67 11.67
N ALA A 67 14.97 -51.51 11.92
CA ALA A 67 14.75 -50.95 13.26
C ALA A 67 13.26 -50.70 13.51
N ASP A 68 12.61 -49.96 12.61
CA ASP A 68 11.26 -49.44 12.75
C ASP A 68 10.31 -49.97 11.65
N ASP A 69 9.02 -49.95 11.95
CA ASP A 69 7.94 -50.26 10.99
C ASP A 69 7.41 -48.98 10.36
N ILE A 70 7.73 -48.76 9.08
CA ILE A 70 7.29 -47.60 8.31
C ILE A 70 5.90 -47.89 7.72
N LEU A 71 4.87 -47.16 8.15
CA LEU A 71 3.52 -47.26 7.58
C LEU A 71 3.54 -46.75 6.13
N LEU A 72 3.05 -47.54 5.18
CA LEU A 72 2.95 -47.19 3.75
C LEU A 72 1.51 -46.84 3.34
N MET A 73 0.53 -47.61 3.81
CA MET A 73 -0.88 -47.35 3.54
C MET A 73 -1.81 -48.01 4.56
N THR A 74 -3.00 -47.47 4.70
CA THR A 74 -4.13 -48.05 5.43
C THR A 74 -5.25 -48.37 4.44
N VAL A 75 -5.74 -49.59 4.45
CA VAL A 75 -6.91 -50.03 3.70
C VAL A 75 -8.03 -50.24 4.70
N ASP A 76 -9.06 -49.41 4.64
CA ASP A 76 -10.30 -49.60 5.39
C ASP A 76 -11.20 -50.56 4.62
N THR A 77 -11.30 -51.77 5.13
CA THR A 77 -12.10 -52.86 4.55
C THR A 77 -13.58 -52.75 4.87
N ALA A 78 -13.99 -51.90 5.82
CA ALA A 78 -15.39 -51.63 6.12
C ALA A 78 -15.98 -50.61 5.14
N THR A 79 -15.16 -49.64 4.71
CA THR A 79 -15.60 -48.53 3.84
C THR A 79 -15.03 -48.59 2.41
N ASN A 80 -14.14 -49.56 2.13
CA ASN A 80 -13.42 -49.71 0.85
C ASN A 80 -12.55 -48.49 0.49
N VAL A 81 -11.94 -47.85 1.48
CA VAL A 81 -11.08 -46.67 1.31
C VAL A 81 -9.60 -47.04 1.48
N VAL A 82 -8.73 -46.49 0.64
CA VAL A 82 -7.28 -46.62 0.76
C VAL A 82 -6.65 -45.27 1.04
N THR A 83 -5.87 -45.19 2.12
CA THR A 83 -5.13 -44.00 2.55
C THR A 83 -3.64 -44.28 2.51
N LEU A 84 -2.91 -43.59 1.64
CA LEU A 84 -1.44 -43.66 1.57
C LEU A 84 -0.81 -42.82 2.68
N SER A 85 0.38 -43.17 3.17
CA SER A 85 1.14 -42.32 4.08
C SER A 85 1.96 -41.26 3.29
N GLY A 86 2.00 -40.02 3.78
CA GLY A 86 2.81 -38.92 3.22
C GLY A 86 2.04 -37.79 2.53
N LEU A 87 2.80 -36.81 2.02
CA LEU A 87 2.33 -35.51 1.48
C LEU A 87 1.21 -35.63 0.42
N GLY A 88 1.19 -36.72 -0.34
CA GLY A 88 0.16 -36.99 -1.34
C GLY A 88 -1.24 -37.21 -0.76
N ALA A 89 -1.39 -37.79 0.44
CA ALA A 89 -2.70 -38.03 1.05
C ALA A 89 -3.33 -36.75 1.62
N ALA A 90 -2.52 -35.81 2.10
CA ALA A 90 -2.98 -34.50 2.55
C ALA A 90 -3.39 -33.59 1.36
N ILE A 91 -2.71 -33.70 0.22
CA ILE A 91 -3.04 -32.94 -1.00
C ILE A 91 -4.24 -33.55 -1.74
N ASN A 92 -4.30 -34.89 -1.88
CA ASN A 92 -5.36 -35.55 -2.64
C ASN A 92 -6.73 -35.48 -1.92
N ALA A 93 -6.74 -35.36 -0.59
CA ALA A 93 -7.94 -35.06 0.19
C ALA A 93 -8.46 -33.62 -0.02
N ALA A 94 -7.60 -32.69 -0.45
CA ALA A 94 -7.95 -31.29 -0.73
C ALA A 94 -8.39 -31.06 -2.19
N THR A 95 -8.02 -31.94 -3.13
CA THR A 95 -8.33 -31.82 -4.57
C THR A 95 -9.57 -32.58 -5.03
N ALA A 96 -10.20 -33.39 -4.18
CA ALA A 96 -11.38 -34.20 -4.52
C ALA A 96 -12.71 -33.41 -4.57
N LYS A 97 -12.70 -32.17 -5.06
CA LYS A 97 -13.89 -31.32 -5.18
C LYS A 97 -13.99 -30.75 -6.59
N THR A 98 -15.12 -31.01 -7.24
CA THR A 98 -15.38 -30.67 -8.65
C THR A 98 -15.74 -29.20 -8.88
N ALA A 99 -15.88 -28.38 -7.83
CA ALA A 99 -16.11 -26.95 -7.92
C ALA A 99 -15.53 -26.20 -6.71
N PRO A 100 -14.82 -25.08 -6.90
CA PRO A 100 -14.32 -24.26 -5.80
C PRO A 100 -15.44 -23.56 -5.02
N VAL A 101 -15.36 -23.53 -3.69
CA VAL A 101 -16.25 -22.80 -2.77
C VAL A 101 -15.44 -22.02 -1.73
N GLY A 102 -16.02 -20.99 -1.10
CA GLY A 102 -15.30 -20.04 -0.24
C GLY A 102 -14.57 -20.58 1.00
N ALA A 103 -14.67 -21.88 1.30
CA ALA A 103 -13.93 -22.55 2.38
C ALA A 103 -12.60 -23.18 1.91
N ASP A 104 -12.30 -23.13 0.61
CA ASP A 104 -11.14 -23.80 0.02
C ASP A 104 -9.82 -23.11 0.38
N LYS A 105 -8.74 -23.90 0.49
CA LYS A 105 -7.45 -23.45 1.02
C LYS A 105 -6.26 -23.99 0.20
N LEU A 106 -5.23 -23.17 0.01
CA LEU A 106 -3.93 -23.60 -0.52
C LEU A 106 -3.02 -23.98 0.67
N GLY A 107 -2.44 -25.18 0.64
CA GLY A 107 -1.46 -25.61 1.63
C GLY A 107 -0.10 -24.98 1.36
N ILE A 108 0.48 -24.32 2.36
CA ILE A 108 1.82 -23.73 2.30
C ILE A 108 2.64 -24.39 3.43
N TRP A 109 3.85 -24.84 3.09
CA TRP A 109 4.76 -25.40 4.09
C TRP A 109 5.36 -24.27 4.93
N ASP A 110 5.10 -24.26 6.24
CA ASP A 110 5.77 -23.35 7.17
C ASP A 110 7.07 -23.99 7.65
N SER A 111 8.19 -23.54 7.07
CA SER A 111 9.52 -24.05 7.43
C SER A 111 9.94 -23.71 8.85
N ALA A 112 9.28 -22.78 9.54
CA ALA A 112 9.61 -22.37 10.90
C ALA A 112 8.83 -23.16 11.97
N ALA A 113 7.58 -23.55 11.67
CA ALA A 113 6.73 -24.32 12.59
C ALA A 113 6.78 -25.84 12.34
N GLY A 114 7.33 -26.29 11.21
CA GLY A 114 7.38 -27.71 10.84
C GLY A 114 6.01 -28.30 10.48
N ASP A 115 5.04 -27.44 10.14
CA ASP A 115 3.65 -27.82 9.90
C ASP A 115 3.09 -27.20 8.60
N THR A 116 2.04 -27.81 8.05
CA THR A 116 1.32 -27.26 6.90
C THR A 116 0.29 -26.22 7.37
N LYS A 117 0.43 -24.97 6.91
CA LYS A 117 -0.56 -23.92 7.16
C LYS A 117 -1.41 -23.69 5.93
N SER A 118 -2.70 -23.49 6.16
CA SER A 118 -3.68 -23.28 5.09
C SER A 118 -3.92 -21.79 4.90
N LEU A 119 -3.66 -21.25 3.72
CA LEU A 119 -4.13 -19.91 3.36
C LEU A 119 -5.55 -20.02 2.80
N THR A 120 -6.53 -19.47 3.50
CA THR A 120 -7.91 -19.45 3.00
C THR A 120 -8.04 -18.42 1.89
N LEU A 121 -8.88 -18.69 0.88
CA LEU A 121 -9.21 -17.69 -0.15
C LEU A 121 -9.81 -16.43 0.49
N THR A 122 -10.54 -16.56 1.60
CA THR A 122 -10.99 -15.41 2.40
C THR A 122 -9.82 -14.57 2.90
N VAL A 123 -8.84 -15.16 3.60
CA VAL A 123 -7.66 -14.41 4.11
C VAL A 123 -6.85 -13.80 2.98
N LEU A 124 -6.68 -14.53 1.87
CA LEU A 124 -5.99 -14.02 0.68
C LEU A 124 -6.76 -12.86 0.03
N SER A 125 -8.08 -12.96 -0.09
CA SER A 125 -8.93 -11.89 -0.63
C SER A 125 -9.00 -10.67 0.28
N THR A 126 -9.01 -10.87 1.61
CA THR A 126 -8.93 -9.78 2.60
C THR A 126 -7.57 -9.09 2.57
N PHE A 127 -6.49 -9.83 2.29
CA PHE A 127 -5.15 -9.27 2.08
C PHE A 127 -5.01 -8.54 0.73
N LEU A 128 -5.65 -9.05 -0.33
CA LEU A 128 -5.61 -8.48 -1.68
C LEU A 128 -6.58 -7.30 -1.87
N ALA A 129 -7.69 -7.27 -1.14
CA ALA A 129 -8.72 -6.23 -1.24
C ALA A 129 -8.19 -4.80 -1.03
N PRO A 130 -7.31 -4.49 -0.06
CA PRO A 130 -6.70 -3.16 0.05
C PRO A 130 -5.70 -2.86 -1.08
N LEU A 131 -5.21 -3.87 -1.82
CA LEU A 131 -4.34 -3.70 -2.99
C LEU A 131 -5.14 -3.46 -4.29
N LEU A 132 -6.38 -3.98 -4.35
CA LEU A 132 -7.31 -3.88 -5.47
C LEU A 132 -8.30 -2.73 -5.25
N GLY A 133 -7.93 -1.51 -5.67
CA GLY A 133 -8.75 -0.30 -5.57
C GLY A 133 -8.08 0.89 -6.24
N PRO A 134 -8.73 2.06 -6.40
CA PRO A 134 -8.06 3.28 -6.88
C PRO A 134 -6.98 3.74 -5.88
N ASP A 135 -6.02 4.54 -6.35
CA ASP A 135 -5.09 5.23 -5.44
C ASP A 135 -5.85 6.17 -4.52
N PHE A 136 -5.47 6.23 -3.25
CA PHE A 136 -6.08 7.12 -2.27
C PHE A 136 -5.08 7.56 -1.20
N VAL A 137 -5.43 8.68 -0.55
CA VAL A 137 -4.83 9.13 0.70
C VAL A 137 -5.95 9.31 1.73
N GLN A 138 -5.80 8.77 2.93
CA GLN A 138 -6.73 8.96 4.03
C GLN A 138 -5.96 9.42 5.27
N GLY A 139 -6.50 10.34 6.07
CA GLY A 139 -5.79 10.90 7.24
C GLY A 139 -4.65 11.82 6.83
N GLY A 140 -3.50 11.86 7.50
CA GLY A 140 -2.31 12.55 6.96
C GLY A 140 -2.49 14.05 6.71
N ILE A 141 -3.35 14.69 7.50
CA ILE A 141 -3.47 16.14 7.54
C ILE A 141 -2.12 16.70 7.99
N VAL A 142 -1.59 17.63 7.20
CA VAL A 142 -0.31 18.29 7.44
C VAL A 142 -0.60 19.68 8.00
N LEU A 143 -0.05 20.02 9.15
CA LEU A 143 -0.19 21.34 9.76
C LEU A 143 1.17 21.87 10.22
N PRO A 144 1.43 23.19 10.13
CA PRO A 144 2.56 23.81 10.81
C PRO A 144 2.49 23.56 12.32
N ASN A 145 3.59 23.05 12.88
CA ASN A 145 3.76 22.93 14.33
C ASN A 145 4.35 24.24 14.85
N GLY A 146 3.77 24.83 15.90
CA GLY A 146 4.07 26.18 16.44
C GLY A 146 5.50 26.44 16.96
N SER A 147 6.52 25.77 16.43
CA SER A 147 7.93 25.99 16.72
C SER A 147 8.36 27.42 16.38
N THR A 148 9.38 27.92 17.09
CA THR A 148 10.00 29.22 16.81
C THR A 148 11.50 29.02 16.55
N PRO A 149 12.01 29.23 15.31
CA PRO A 149 11.29 29.59 14.09
C PRO A 149 10.32 28.50 13.60
N LEU A 150 9.33 28.87 12.78
CA LEU A 150 8.31 27.96 12.26
C LEU A 150 8.89 27.06 11.16
N THR A 151 9.31 25.86 11.53
CA THR A 151 10.05 24.93 10.65
C THR A 151 9.60 23.48 10.78
N HIS A 152 8.64 23.21 11.66
CA HIS A 152 8.13 21.87 11.93
C HIS A 152 6.73 21.72 11.32
N LEU A 153 6.44 20.51 10.87
CA LEU A 153 5.13 20.07 10.39
C LEU A 153 4.71 18.87 11.23
N ASP A 154 3.49 18.91 11.73
CA ASP A 154 2.81 17.74 12.26
C ASP A 154 2.00 17.09 11.15
N ILE A 155 2.18 15.78 10.98
CA ILE A 155 1.48 14.96 10.03
C ILE A 155 0.64 13.96 10.83
N ALA A 156 -0.68 14.06 10.73
CA ALA A 156 -1.60 13.12 11.37
C ALA A 156 -1.39 11.69 10.86
N ALA A 157 -1.87 10.70 11.61
CA ALA A 157 -1.85 9.31 11.17
C ALA A 157 -2.54 9.17 9.80
N PHE A 158 -2.00 8.32 8.91
CA PHE A 158 -2.48 8.21 7.54
C PHE A 158 -2.49 6.78 7.02
N SER A 159 -3.24 6.58 5.95
CA SER A 159 -3.18 5.40 5.08
C SER A 159 -3.09 5.87 3.64
N VAL A 160 -2.12 5.32 2.89
CA VAL A 160 -1.87 5.69 1.50
C VAL A 160 -1.80 4.43 0.65
N LYS A 161 -2.51 4.48 -0.47
CA LYS A 161 -2.39 3.53 -1.56
C LYS A 161 -1.97 4.28 -2.81
N ALA A 162 -0.80 3.94 -3.34
CA ALA A 162 -0.34 4.44 -4.63
C ALA A 162 0.69 3.47 -5.21
N LEU A 163 0.84 3.45 -6.54
CA LEU A 163 1.84 2.64 -7.23
C LEU A 163 1.76 1.14 -6.88
N SER A 164 0.54 0.62 -6.72
CA SER A 164 0.26 -0.76 -6.28
C SER A 164 0.84 -1.15 -4.92
N LYS A 165 1.15 -0.15 -4.09
CA LYS A 165 1.68 -0.31 -2.73
C LYS A 165 0.73 0.35 -1.74
N PHE A 166 0.66 -0.23 -0.54
CA PHE A 166 -0.10 0.29 0.59
C PHE A 166 0.84 0.54 1.76
N THR A 167 0.58 1.62 2.50
CA THR A 167 1.27 1.92 3.75
C THR A 167 0.39 2.73 4.69
N SER A 168 0.65 2.63 5.99
CA SER A 168 -0.08 3.36 7.01
C SER A 168 0.79 3.66 8.22
N THR A 169 0.48 4.75 8.92
CA THR A 169 1.08 5.11 10.22
C THR A 169 0.07 4.94 11.35
N ALA A 170 0.53 4.48 12.51
CA ALA A 170 -0.30 4.31 13.70
C ALA A 170 -0.39 5.58 14.57
N SER A 171 0.56 6.50 14.41
CA SER A 171 0.66 7.75 15.19
C SER A 171 0.98 8.93 14.27
N SER A 172 0.86 10.14 14.82
CA SER A 172 1.37 11.33 14.17
C SER A 172 2.90 11.30 14.06
N LEU A 173 3.41 12.00 13.04
CA LEU A 173 4.83 12.25 12.81
C LEU A 173 5.08 13.76 12.85
N THR A 174 6.19 14.18 13.45
CA THR A 174 6.66 15.56 13.40
C THR A 174 7.95 15.62 12.61
N LYS A 175 7.91 16.26 11.44
CA LYS A 175 9.07 16.45 10.55
C LYS A 175 9.46 17.91 10.49
N ASN A 176 10.74 18.21 10.27
CA ASN A 176 11.21 19.58 10.09
C ASN A 176 12.02 19.78 8.82
N ILE A 177 11.97 21.00 8.28
CA ILE A 177 12.74 21.39 7.08
C ILE A 177 14.18 21.83 7.40
N ASN A 178 14.61 21.79 8.66
CA ASN A 178 15.95 22.25 9.06
C ASN A 178 16.97 21.11 9.15
N GLY A 179 16.52 19.86 9.08
CA GLY A 179 17.36 18.67 9.17
C GLY A 179 17.16 17.75 7.96
N THR A 180 18.21 17.02 7.62
CA THR A 180 18.16 15.90 6.69
C THR A 180 17.26 14.80 7.22
N TRP A 181 16.64 14.05 6.32
CA TRP A 181 15.68 13.02 6.66
C TRP A 181 16.24 11.99 7.66
N VAL A 182 15.44 11.68 8.68
CA VAL A 182 15.61 10.55 9.59
C VAL A 182 14.26 9.82 9.72
N ALA A 183 14.29 8.52 10.04
CA ALA A 183 13.07 7.77 10.35
C ALA A 183 12.43 8.26 11.66
N GLY A 184 11.09 8.23 11.75
CA GLY A 184 10.35 8.78 12.88
C GLY A 184 10.40 10.31 12.95
N ASN A 185 10.33 10.87 14.16
CA ASN A 185 10.32 12.33 14.34
C ASN A 185 11.72 12.93 14.12
N GLY A 186 11.78 14.13 13.55
CA GLY A 186 13.04 14.84 13.33
C GLY A 186 13.16 15.48 11.95
N GLY A 187 14.37 15.45 11.38
CA GLY A 187 14.63 16.01 10.06
C GLY A 187 13.82 15.32 8.96
N GLY A 188 13.35 16.12 8.01
CA GLY A 188 12.44 15.66 6.95
C GLY A 188 13.01 15.76 5.54
N LEU A 189 14.08 16.50 5.29
CA LEU A 189 14.54 16.78 3.93
C LEU A 189 15.23 15.59 3.26
N ASP A 190 14.77 15.19 2.08
CA ASP A 190 15.42 14.19 1.23
C ASP A 190 16.81 14.65 0.73
N ALA A 191 16.97 15.95 0.53
CA ALA A 191 18.22 16.58 0.13
C ALA A 191 18.24 18.08 0.48
N GLY A 192 19.44 18.66 0.43
CA GLY A 192 19.63 20.10 0.55
C GLY A 192 19.36 20.66 1.95
N THR A 193 19.10 21.96 2.01
CA THR A 193 18.83 22.73 3.22
C THR A 193 17.58 23.59 3.03
N LYS A 194 17.02 24.11 4.12
CA LYS A 194 15.86 25.00 4.03
C LYS A 194 16.15 26.21 3.13
N ALA A 195 15.27 26.43 2.16
CA ALA A 195 15.30 27.55 1.23
C ALA A 195 14.10 28.50 1.41
N ALA A 196 14.32 29.76 1.03
CA ALA A 196 13.31 30.80 0.99
C ALA A 196 12.36 30.63 -0.21
N ASN A 197 11.09 31.00 -0.04
CA ASN A 197 10.06 30.96 -1.10
C ASN A 197 9.91 29.59 -1.79
N ALA A 198 10.23 28.52 -1.06
CA ALA A 198 10.27 27.16 -1.57
C ALA A 198 8.95 26.43 -1.39
N THR A 199 8.81 25.32 -2.10
CA THR A 199 7.69 24.38 -1.99
C THR A 199 8.25 23.05 -1.52
N TYR A 200 7.77 22.55 -0.38
CA TYR A 200 8.11 21.23 0.16
C TYR A 200 6.89 20.33 0.06
N PHE A 201 6.96 19.36 -0.84
CA PHE A 201 5.98 18.29 -0.93
C PHE A 201 6.23 17.28 0.18
N VAL A 202 5.15 16.89 0.86
CA VAL A 202 5.14 15.88 1.91
C VAL A 202 4.79 14.56 1.23
N TYR A 203 5.76 13.66 1.08
CA TYR A 203 5.54 12.36 0.46
C TYR A 203 5.39 11.27 1.53
N ALA A 204 4.40 10.41 1.32
CA ALA A 204 4.30 9.16 2.06
C ALA A 204 5.38 8.18 1.56
N LEU A 205 6.07 7.59 2.51
CA LEU A 205 7.02 6.52 2.33
C LEU A 205 6.41 5.20 2.82
N ARG A 206 6.79 4.12 2.16
CA ARG A 206 6.53 2.75 2.63
C ARG A 206 7.86 2.07 2.92
N LYS A 207 8.07 1.63 4.14
CA LYS A 207 9.24 0.82 4.49
C LYS A 207 9.15 -0.56 3.80
N GLN A 208 10.21 -0.96 3.13
CA GLN A 208 10.21 -2.18 2.28
C GLN A 208 10.16 -3.47 3.10
N SER A 209 10.72 -3.47 4.33
CA SER A 209 10.81 -4.66 5.18
C SER A 209 9.47 -5.10 5.77
N ASP A 210 8.61 -4.14 6.13
CA ASP A 210 7.40 -4.41 6.91
C ASP A 210 6.15 -3.64 6.40
N GLY A 211 6.30 -2.76 5.41
CA GLY A 211 5.20 -1.98 4.85
C GLY A 211 4.76 -0.77 5.69
N SER A 212 5.39 -0.51 6.83
CA SER A 212 5.05 0.62 7.70
C SER A 212 5.23 1.98 7.02
N GLY A 213 4.37 2.93 7.39
CA GLY A 213 4.36 4.28 6.84
C GLY A 213 5.38 5.19 7.48
N GLU A 214 5.92 6.09 6.68
CA GLU A 214 6.85 7.14 7.10
C GLU A 214 6.69 8.36 6.17
N VAL A 215 7.34 9.48 6.45
CA VAL A 215 7.23 10.71 5.63
C VAL A 215 8.58 11.28 5.26
N VAL A 216 8.68 11.83 4.04
CA VAL A 216 9.79 12.69 3.62
C VAL A 216 9.29 14.00 3.04
N LEU A 217 10.07 15.06 3.21
CA LEU A 217 9.87 16.38 2.62
C LEU A 217 10.82 16.54 1.45
N SER A 218 10.30 16.90 0.28
CA SER A 218 11.09 17.10 -0.92
C SER A 218 10.67 18.36 -1.67
N THR A 219 11.63 19.02 -2.32
CA THR A 219 11.34 20.13 -3.23
C THR A 219 10.90 19.65 -4.62
N SER A 220 10.96 18.33 -4.88
CA SER A 220 10.53 17.75 -6.14
C SER A 220 9.02 17.61 -6.24
N ALA A 221 8.47 18.13 -7.33
CA ALA A 221 7.04 18.05 -7.66
C ALA A 221 6.59 16.66 -8.16
N THR A 222 7.51 15.70 -8.29
CA THR A 222 7.21 14.34 -8.76
C THR A 222 7.86 13.29 -7.88
N VAL A 223 7.19 12.15 -7.72
CA VAL A 223 7.71 10.99 -6.98
C VAL A 223 9.09 10.57 -7.47
N GLY A 224 9.29 10.50 -8.80
CA GLY A 224 10.55 10.08 -9.41
C GLY A 224 11.72 11.07 -9.24
N GLY A 225 11.47 12.29 -8.78
CA GLY A 225 12.52 13.27 -8.50
C GLY A 225 12.87 13.43 -7.02
N VAL A 226 12.27 12.65 -6.13
CA VAL A 226 12.66 12.62 -4.71
C VAL A 226 14.02 11.96 -4.57
N ASN A 227 14.94 12.58 -3.82
CA ASN A 227 16.29 12.03 -3.65
C ASN A 227 16.26 10.80 -2.74
N LEU A 228 16.79 9.68 -3.22
CA LEU A 228 16.72 8.40 -2.52
C LEU A 228 17.95 8.10 -1.65
N SER A 229 18.96 8.98 -1.63
CA SER A 229 20.26 8.72 -0.97
C SER A 229 20.11 8.47 0.54
N LEU A 230 19.14 9.14 1.18
CA LEU A 230 18.81 8.98 2.60
C LEU A 230 17.66 8.00 2.86
N LEU A 231 17.02 7.50 1.80
CA LEU A 231 15.76 6.73 1.87
C LEU A 231 15.96 5.24 1.53
N SER A 232 17.16 4.71 1.77
CA SER A 232 17.43 3.29 1.54
C SER A 232 16.49 2.42 2.37
N GLY A 233 15.85 1.44 1.72
CA GLY A 233 14.83 0.59 2.33
C GLY A 233 13.42 1.19 2.36
N TYR A 234 13.17 2.32 1.68
CA TYR A 234 11.84 2.92 1.55
C TYR A 234 11.42 3.08 0.09
N ASP A 235 10.13 2.93 -0.16
CA ASP A 235 9.47 3.30 -1.40
C ASP A 235 8.78 4.65 -1.25
N VAL A 236 8.98 5.58 -2.18
CA VAL A 236 8.23 6.84 -2.23
C VAL A 236 6.92 6.59 -2.98
N LEU A 237 5.77 6.91 -2.36
CA LEU A 237 4.45 6.54 -2.90
C LEU A 237 3.74 7.72 -3.58
N ALA A 238 3.26 8.68 -2.79
CA ALA A 238 2.42 9.77 -3.26
C ALA A 238 2.57 11.00 -2.35
N PRO A 239 2.35 12.22 -2.88
CA PRO A 239 2.24 13.39 -2.03
C PRO A 239 0.96 13.30 -1.20
N ILE A 240 1.08 13.56 0.10
CA ILE A 240 -0.05 13.66 1.04
C ILE A 240 -0.31 15.12 1.45
N GLY A 241 0.61 16.03 1.14
CA GLY A 241 0.41 17.44 1.38
C GLY A 241 1.58 18.28 0.89
N VAL A 242 1.54 19.57 1.19
CA VAL A 242 2.57 20.53 0.79
C VAL A 242 2.70 21.64 1.83
N ALA A 243 3.92 22.11 2.02
CA ALA A 243 4.23 23.29 2.82
C ALA A 243 5.01 24.31 1.97
N LEU A 244 4.74 25.60 2.19
CA LEU A 244 5.41 26.70 1.50
C LEU A 244 6.23 27.50 2.50
N THR A 245 7.42 27.96 2.10
CA THR A 245 8.20 28.89 2.93
C THR A 245 8.05 30.34 2.49
N ASP A 246 8.29 31.25 3.42
CA ASP A 246 8.40 32.69 3.17
C ASP A 246 9.82 33.09 2.75
N ALA A 247 10.05 34.40 2.61
CA ALA A 247 11.37 34.95 2.28
C ALA A 247 12.43 34.70 3.37
N GLY A 248 11.99 34.47 4.62
CA GLY A 248 12.84 34.09 5.76
C GLY A 248 13.13 32.59 5.85
N SER A 249 12.68 31.79 4.88
CA SER A 249 12.77 30.32 4.91
C SER A 249 12.00 29.66 6.05
N ASN A 250 10.99 30.34 6.60
CA ASN A 250 10.08 29.78 7.59
C ASN A 250 8.83 29.27 6.88
N ILE A 251 8.24 28.20 7.41
CA ILE A 251 6.97 27.67 6.92
C ILE A 251 5.90 28.74 7.11
N ARG A 252 5.14 29.00 6.05
CA ARG A 252 3.97 29.88 6.12
C ARG A 252 2.89 29.19 6.91
N GLU A 253 2.20 29.92 7.77
CA GLU A 253 1.12 29.36 8.56
C GLU A 253 -0.11 29.08 7.68
N PHE A 254 -0.65 27.86 7.79
CA PHE A 254 -1.80 27.42 7.02
C PHE A 254 -2.60 26.37 7.82
N ILE A 255 -3.86 26.22 7.43
CA ILE A 255 -4.74 25.13 7.83
C ILE A 255 -4.95 24.26 6.59
N MET A 256 -4.82 22.95 6.75
CA MET A 256 -5.20 21.96 5.75
C MET A 256 -6.45 21.22 6.23
N ASP A 257 -7.52 21.28 5.45
CA ASP A 257 -8.80 20.61 5.76
C ASP A 257 -8.93 19.26 5.05
N ALA A 258 -9.88 18.45 5.53
CA ALA A 258 -10.33 17.25 4.83
C ALA A 258 -10.89 17.66 3.45
N GLY A 259 -10.30 17.14 2.36
CA GLY A 259 -10.64 17.55 0.99
C GLY A 259 -9.54 18.32 0.24
N ASP A 260 -8.29 18.29 0.73
CA ASP A 260 -7.13 18.86 0.02
C ASP A 260 -7.16 20.39 -0.13
N GLU A 261 -7.93 21.05 0.74
CA GLU A 261 -8.05 22.50 0.82
C GLU A 261 -7.01 23.07 1.81
N TYR A 262 -6.30 24.09 1.35
CA TYR A 262 -5.36 24.87 2.15
C TYR A 262 -5.90 26.29 2.30
N THR A 263 -5.90 26.78 3.53
CA THR A 263 -6.20 28.18 3.85
C THR A 263 -5.04 28.80 4.61
N PHE A 264 -4.52 29.93 4.14
CA PHE A 264 -3.50 30.66 4.89
C PHE A 264 -4.14 31.35 6.11
N THR A 265 -3.49 31.25 7.27
CA THR A 265 -4.00 31.91 8.50
C THR A 265 -4.06 33.43 8.33
N THR A 266 -3.07 33.99 7.63
CA THR A 266 -3.08 35.39 7.18
C THR A 266 -3.13 35.42 5.66
N PRO A 267 -4.19 36.01 5.05
CA PRO A 267 -4.26 36.16 3.60
C PRO A 267 -3.03 36.85 3.02
N ILE A 268 -2.50 36.28 1.94
CA ILE A 268 -1.31 36.81 1.28
C ILE A 268 -1.74 37.89 0.30
N ARG A 269 -1.12 39.07 0.41
CA ARG A 269 -1.29 40.14 -0.56
C ARG A 269 -0.29 39.96 -1.70
N GLU A 270 -0.69 39.27 -2.75
CA GLU A 270 0.15 39.00 -3.93
C GLU A 270 0.45 40.29 -4.68
N VAL A 271 -0.54 41.19 -4.76
CA VAL A 271 -0.43 42.45 -5.51
C VAL A 271 -1.06 43.59 -4.72
N THR A 272 -0.35 44.72 -4.68
CA THR A 272 -0.85 45.98 -4.12
C THR A 272 -0.84 47.06 -5.18
N SER A 273 -2.01 47.46 -5.67
CA SER A 273 -2.18 48.61 -6.56
C SER A 273 -1.32 48.54 -7.85
N ALA A 274 -1.11 47.34 -8.39
CA ALA A 274 -0.32 47.21 -9.62
C ALA A 274 -1.11 47.66 -10.84
N ALA A 275 -0.41 48.22 -11.82
CA ALA A 275 -1.02 48.58 -13.09
C ALA A 275 -1.56 47.34 -13.82
N ILE A 276 -2.75 47.47 -14.38
CA ILE A 276 -3.41 46.49 -15.25
C ILE A 276 -3.87 47.20 -16.53
N SER A 277 -3.92 46.48 -17.65
CA SER A 277 -4.28 47.04 -18.95
C SER A 277 -5.05 46.03 -19.81
N THR A 278 -5.37 46.43 -21.03
CA THR A 278 -5.93 45.56 -22.08
C THR A 278 -4.94 44.51 -22.58
N THR A 279 -3.66 44.65 -22.25
CA THR A 279 -2.65 43.63 -22.52
C THR A 279 -2.61 42.62 -21.39
N SER A 280 -2.86 41.37 -21.75
CA SER A 280 -2.87 40.24 -20.81
C SER A 280 -1.46 39.95 -20.28
N ALA A 281 -1.33 39.78 -18.97
CA ALA A 281 -0.06 39.52 -18.29
C ALA A 281 -0.16 38.30 -17.35
N LEU A 282 0.99 37.78 -16.92
CA LEU A 282 1.08 36.68 -15.95
C LEU A 282 1.38 37.24 -14.57
N LEU A 283 0.67 36.75 -13.56
CA LEU A 283 0.89 37.04 -12.16
C LEU A 283 1.36 35.78 -11.45
N ALA A 284 2.53 35.84 -10.82
CA ALA A 284 2.97 34.79 -9.90
C ALA A 284 2.19 34.87 -8.58
N LEU A 285 1.84 33.72 -8.04
CA LEU A 285 1.11 33.56 -6.79
C LEU A 285 1.93 32.73 -5.79
N THR A 286 1.63 32.89 -4.51
CA THR A 286 2.12 32.06 -3.43
C THR A 286 1.34 30.77 -3.34
N VAL A 287 1.71 29.83 -4.21
CA VAL A 287 1.15 28.47 -4.32
C VAL A 287 2.27 27.44 -4.58
N PRO A 288 2.00 26.13 -4.53
CA PRO A 288 2.99 25.10 -4.85
C PRO A 288 3.62 25.22 -6.25
N ASN A 289 4.94 25.05 -6.34
CA ASN A 289 5.67 25.07 -7.63
C ASN A 289 5.62 23.73 -8.33
N GLY A 290 5.71 23.72 -9.65
CA GLY A 290 5.85 22.49 -10.43
C GLY A 290 4.55 21.70 -10.62
N VAL A 291 3.45 22.12 -9.97
CA VAL A 291 2.13 21.49 -10.06
C VAL A 291 1.06 22.55 -10.34
N LYS A 292 -0.03 22.13 -11.00
CA LYS A 292 -1.21 22.98 -11.19
C LYS A 292 -2.14 22.86 -9.99
N VAL A 293 -2.36 23.94 -9.27
CA VAL A 293 -3.33 24.02 -8.18
C VAL A 293 -4.51 24.91 -8.57
N LYS A 294 -5.50 25.00 -7.70
CA LYS A 294 -6.59 25.96 -7.82
C LYS A 294 -6.45 26.97 -6.69
N ALA A 295 -6.11 28.22 -7.00
CA ALA A 295 -5.89 29.26 -6.01
C ALA A 295 -7.21 29.95 -5.63
N LYS A 296 -7.39 30.25 -4.34
CA LYS A 296 -8.54 30.95 -3.77
C LYS A 296 -8.24 32.44 -3.74
N LEU A 297 -8.76 33.19 -4.72
CA LEU A 297 -8.38 34.59 -4.92
C LEU A 297 -9.52 35.54 -4.54
N ARG A 298 -9.16 36.63 -3.86
CA ARG A 298 -9.96 37.85 -3.75
C ARG A 298 -9.31 38.96 -4.54
N LEU A 299 -10.13 39.70 -5.24
CA LEU A 299 -9.71 40.60 -6.29
C LEU A 299 -10.37 41.97 -6.07
N MET A 300 -9.62 43.03 -6.33
CA MET A 300 -10.14 44.39 -6.33
C MET A 300 -9.52 45.14 -7.49
N PHE A 301 -10.34 45.92 -8.20
CA PHE A 301 -9.97 46.61 -9.42
C PHE A 301 -10.50 48.04 -9.39
N THR A 302 -9.75 48.98 -9.95
CA THR A 302 -10.21 50.34 -10.22
C THR A 302 -9.73 50.79 -11.60
N SER A 303 -10.51 51.64 -12.25
CA SER A 303 -10.19 52.22 -13.55
C SER A 303 -10.90 53.56 -13.71
N GLY A 304 -10.30 54.49 -14.46
CA GLY A 304 -10.98 55.72 -14.89
C GLY A 304 -12.09 55.48 -15.92
N ALA A 305 -12.12 54.31 -16.57
CA ALA A 305 -13.16 53.93 -17.52
C ALA A 305 -14.36 53.28 -16.82
N THR A 306 -15.57 53.72 -17.16
CA THR A 306 -16.83 53.11 -16.71
C THR A 306 -17.20 51.89 -17.55
N THR A 307 -18.06 51.03 -17.02
CA THR A 307 -18.52 49.76 -17.59
C THR A 307 -17.36 48.78 -17.90
N ASN A 308 -16.23 48.94 -17.20
CA ASN A 308 -15.01 48.16 -17.37
C ASN A 308 -14.87 47.07 -16.30
N SER A 309 -14.30 45.91 -16.63
CA SER A 309 -14.05 44.81 -15.69
C SER A 309 -12.62 44.28 -15.81
N ALA A 310 -12.19 43.52 -14.80
CA ALA A 310 -10.96 42.74 -14.85
C ALA A 310 -11.28 41.24 -14.84
N LEU A 311 -10.39 40.47 -15.45
CA LEU A 311 -10.45 39.02 -15.53
C LEU A 311 -9.12 38.45 -15.04
N VAL A 312 -9.20 37.49 -14.13
CA VAL A 312 -8.10 36.62 -13.71
C VAL A 312 -8.48 35.19 -14.06
N HIS A 313 -7.66 34.49 -14.85
CA HIS A 313 -8.00 33.19 -15.41
C HIS A 313 -6.81 32.25 -15.56
N ASP A 314 -7.12 30.98 -15.87
CA ASP A 314 -6.12 29.93 -16.12
C ASP A 314 -5.27 30.30 -17.35
N PRO A 315 -3.93 30.40 -17.21
CA PRO A 315 -3.03 30.69 -18.33
C PRO A 315 -3.17 29.72 -19.51
N ALA A 316 -3.62 28.48 -19.28
CA ALA A 316 -3.83 27.47 -20.31
C ALA A 316 -4.93 27.85 -21.32
N LYS A 317 -5.83 28.77 -20.98
CA LYS A 317 -6.85 29.30 -21.91
C LYS A 317 -6.27 30.31 -22.92
N GLY A 318 -4.98 30.63 -22.82
CA GLY A 318 -4.35 31.65 -23.64
C GLY A 318 -4.78 33.06 -23.26
N THR A 319 -4.57 33.98 -24.20
CA THR A 319 -4.89 35.41 -24.05
C THR A 319 -6.39 35.62 -24.19
N LEU A 320 -7.02 36.21 -23.18
CA LEU A 320 -8.43 36.62 -23.23
C LEU A 320 -8.51 38.14 -23.11
N VAL A 321 -9.68 38.69 -23.45
CA VAL A 321 -10.05 40.09 -23.24
C VAL A 321 -11.05 40.15 -22.09
N ALA A 322 -10.98 41.19 -21.27
CA ALA A 322 -11.97 41.44 -20.21
C ALA A 322 -12.92 42.57 -20.62
N GLY A 323 -14.19 42.46 -20.23
CA GLY A 323 -15.20 43.49 -20.47
C GLY A 323 -16.61 43.01 -20.13
N GLY A 324 -17.56 43.95 -20.03
CA GLY A 324 -18.96 43.65 -19.70
C GLY A 324 -19.72 42.84 -20.77
N ASN A 325 -19.24 42.83 -22.03
CA ASN A 325 -19.82 42.10 -23.17
C ASN A 325 -18.84 41.09 -23.82
N ASP A 326 -17.61 40.97 -23.28
CA ASP A 326 -16.55 40.12 -23.85
C ASP A 326 -16.52 38.75 -23.16
N SER A 327 -15.34 38.12 -22.99
CA SER A 327 -15.15 36.86 -22.26
C SER A 327 -15.51 36.91 -20.76
N GLY A 328 -16.16 37.99 -20.32
CA GLY A 328 -16.57 38.28 -18.95
C GLY A 328 -15.42 38.76 -18.06
N GLY A 329 -15.77 39.16 -16.85
CA GLY A 329 -14.84 39.41 -15.75
C GLY A 329 -15.24 38.60 -14.52
N ASN A 330 -14.27 38.22 -13.70
CA ASN A 330 -14.52 37.69 -12.35
C ASN A 330 -14.27 38.75 -11.25
N VAL A 331 -14.11 40.00 -11.68
CA VAL A 331 -14.12 41.20 -10.86
C VAL A 331 -15.28 42.06 -11.35
N GLY A 332 -16.04 42.65 -10.43
CA GLY A 332 -17.19 43.47 -10.77
C GLY A 332 -16.86 44.57 -11.79
N THR A 333 -17.91 45.13 -12.40
CA THR A 333 -17.76 46.22 -13.34
C THR A 333 -17.64 47.56 -12.62
N ILE A 334 -16.73 48.42 -13.07
CA ILE A 334 -16.61 49.82 -12.64
C ILE A 334 -17.80 50.61 -13.19
N GLN A 335 -18.77 50.99 -12.36
CA GLN A 335 -19.93 51.78 -12.81
C GLN A 335 -19.70 53.30 -12.72
N VAL A 336 -18.80 53.72 -11.84
CA VAL A 336 -18.40 55.12 -11.63
C VAL A 336 -16.89 55.20 -11.82
N ALA A 337 -16.42 56.17 -12.62
CA ALA A 337 -15.00 56.36 -12.90
C ALA A 337 -14.18 56.46 -11.60
N SER A 338 -13.06 55.74 -11.53
CA SER A 338 -12.19 55.60 -10.36
C SER A 338 -12.86 54.95 -9.14
N GLY A 339 -14.07 54.40 -9.31
CA GLY A 339 -14.69 53.53 -8.32
C GLY A 339 -13.91 52.23 -8.14
N TYR A 340 -14.29 51.46 -7.13
CA TYR A 340 -13.71 50.15 -6.88
C TYR A 340 -14.72 49.07 -7.19
N ALA A 341 -14.28 48.07 -7.94
CA ALA A 341 -14.99 46.82 -8.09
C ALA A 341 -14.24 45.72 -7.34
N VAL A 342 -15.00 44.84 -6.72
CA VAL A 342 -14.49 43.66 -6.03
C VAL A 342 -14.98 42.41 -6.73
N GLY A 343 -14.24 41.32 -6.55
CA GLY A 343 -14.62 40.00 -7.00
C GLY A 343 -13.70 38.95 -6.41
N GLY A 344 -13.77 37.76 -6.96
CA GLY A 344 -12.98 36.65 -6.45
C GLY A 344 -13.46 35.33 -7.00
N GLY A 345 -12.80 34.29 -6.52
CA GLY A 345 -13.11 32.92 -6.85
C GLY A 345 -11.86 32.10 -7.09
N ASP A 346 -12.12 30.88 -7.53
CA ASP A 346 -11.10 29.87 -7.70
C ASP A 346 -10.50 29.91 -9.10
N VAL A 347 -9.18 30.10 -9.21
CA VAL A 347 -8.49 30.15 -10.50
C VAL A 347 -7.38 29.10 -10.55
N ARG A 348 -7.38 28.29 -11.62
CA ARG A 348 -6.35 27.27 -11.84
C ARG A 348 -5.04 27.91 -12.27
N THR A 349 -3.93 27.47 -11.69
CA THR A 349 -2.59 27.98 -12.01
C THR A 349 -1.92 27.13 -13.09
N ASN A 350 -0.90 27.69 -13.74
CA ASN A 350 0.09 26.87 -14.43
C ASN A 350 1.08 26.24 -13.42
N THR A 351 2.03 25.44 -13.91
CA THR A 351 3.07 24.78 -13.10
C THR A 351 4.15 25.73 -12.60
N SER A 352 4.17 26.98 -13.06
CA SER A 352 5.10 28.04 -12.61
C SER A 352 4.45 28.97 -11.60
N LYS A 353 3.38 28.52 -10.91
CA LYS A 353 2.63 29.29 -9.90
C LYS A 353 1.92 30.53 -10.45
N GLN A 354 1.61 30.57 -11.74
CA GLN A 354 1.04 31.78 -12.34
C GLN A 354 -0.44 31.63 -12.69
N VAL A 355 -1.14 32.75 -12.60
CA VAL A 355 -2.43 33.00 -13.25
C VAL A 355 -2.27 34.10 -14.29
N ARG A 356 -3.22 34.23 -15.21
CA ARG A 356 -3.23 35.30 -16.20
C ARG A 356 -4.24 36.36 -15.79
N TYR A 357 -3.95 37.62 -16.05
CA TYR A 357 -4.85 38.73 -15.75
C TYR A 357 -4.90 39.76 -16.89
N VAL A 358 -6.03 40.42 -17.04
CA VAL A 358 -6.32 41.44 -18.07
C VAL A 358 -7.51 42.30 -17.64
N ALA A 359 -7.59 43.55 -18.10
CA ALA A 359 -8.74 44.43 -17.91
C ALA A 359 -9.24 44.98 -19.24
N GLY A 360 -10.50 45.43 -19.31
CA GLY A 360 -11.05 46.08 -20.51
C GLY A 360 -10.51 47.50 -20.74
N ALA A 361 -9.88 48.10 -19.74
CA ALA A 361 -9.14 49.36 -19.84
C ALA A 361 -8.08 49.46 -18.74
N SER A 362 -7.16 50.42 -18.87
CA SER A 362 -6.09 50.63 -17.90
C SER A 362 -6.62 50.99 -16.51
N GLY A 363 -5.92 50.53 -15.47
CA GLY A 363 -6.29 50.79 -14.09
C GLY A 363 -5.29 50.19 -13.10
N ASN A 364 -5.74 50.01 -11.86
CA ASN A 364 -4.97 49.38 -10.80
C ASN A 364 -5.72 48.16 -10.23
N PHE A 365 -4.95 47.17 -9.82
CA PHE A 365 -5.47 45.90 -9.34
C PHE A 365 -4.79 45.45 -8.04
N TRP A 366 -5.56 44.77 -7.19
CA TRP A 366 -5.10 44.13 -5.96
C TRP A 366 -5.56 42.68 -5.97
N VAL A 367 -4.66 41.81 -5.51
CA VAL A 367 -4.90 40.37 -5.42
C VAL A 367 -4.53 39.92 -4.03
N TRP A 368 -5.47 39.28 -3.37
CA TRP A 368 -5.24 38.51 -2.16
C TRP A 368 -5.44 37.03 -2.47
N ASN A 369 -4.60 36.22 -1.85
CA ASN A 369 -4.63 34.78 -1.91
C ASN A 369 -4.94 34.24 -0.52
N ASP A 370 -6.13 33.65 -0.39
CA ASP A 370 -6.59 33.06 0.87
C ASP A 370 -6.12 31.60 1.01
N GLY A 371 -5.57 31.00 -0.05
CA GLY A 371 -5.09 29.62 -0.05
C GLY A 371 -5.26 28.91 -1.41
N PHE A 372 -5.27 27.58 -1.41
CA PHE A 372 -5.34 26.79 -2.63
C PHE A 372 -5.86 25.37 -2.40
N TYR A 373 -6.26 24.70 -3.48
CA TYR A 373 -6.55 23.27 -3.49
C TYR A 373 -5.38 22.49 -4.11
N PHE A 374 -4.79 21.56 -3.37
CA PHE A 374 -3.69 20.70 -3.82
C PHE A 374 -4.11 19.22 -3.81
N PRO A 375 -4.54 18.66 -4.96
CA PRO A 375 -5.18 17.34 -4.99
C PRO A 375 -4.19 16.21 -4.71
N CYS A 376 -4.35 15.54 -3.58
CA CYS A 376 -3.59 14.38 -3.14
C CYS A 376 -4.34 13.05 -3.39
N LYS A 377 -5.53 13.10 -4.02
CA LYS A 377 -6.50 11.98 -4.08
C LYS A 377 -6.99 11.59 -2.68
N ARG A 378 -7.22 12.59 -1.84
CA ARG A 378 -7.70 12.39 -0.48
C ARG A 378 -9.14 11.88 -0.44
N ILE A 379 -9.40 10.89 0.40
CA ILE A 379 -10.73 10.36 0.70
C ILE A 379 -11.07 10.62 2.17
N GLY A 380 -12.32 11.02 2.43
CA GLY A 380 -12.77 11.47 3.75
C GLY A 380 -12.38 12.91 3.97
#